data_AF-A0A2V8I5D2-F1
#
_entry.id   AF-A0A2V8I5D2-F1
#
_cell.length_a   1.000
_cell.length_b   1.000
_cell.length_c   1.000
_cell.angle_alpha   90.00
_cell.angle_beta   90.00
_cell.angle_gamma   90.00
#
_symmetry.space_group_name_H-M   'P 1'
#
loop_
_entity.id
_entity.type
_entity.pdbx_description
1 polymer ?
#
loop_
_entity_poly.entity_id
_entity_poly.type
_entity_poly.pdbx_seq_one_letter_code
_entity_poly.pdbx_strand_id
1 'polypeptide(L)'
;GSRGATLASVAIIVVAAIRARGRIPRQVWLAVGLAALIAVVVFSPSLIAKFLDRNQSDPYNYARIGIWKSSLDVIAQRPMLGVGFGQFVHVSKRFTFPVEGQVARYLKRIGIAHSEYLQHVAELGIPAALLLFGLLGYLIYIAWKRSRMAWPENRCFHEAAIFTAVGVGSHALVDNCWTIPVTAASMVVISLADPLPLRLRAAQRRWPPIALVFAVALIGLIYVHSVIVPGLGLYYNDRGHQAYERDDLGNAARYHLTALKIIPDHPVFLDNLGMVYLEQFLKNPEPTSLQLARSYFARAIQASPRSLEPRLHMEALLVRSFSARTEPDIDLHKAILENDTGNRSA
;
A
#
# COMPACT_ATOMS: atom_id res chain seq x y z
N GLY A 1 1.65 2.58 -10.72
CA GLY A 1 3.09 2.77 -10.95
C GLY A 1 3.37 3.62 -12.18
N SER A 2 3.79 3.01 -13.30
CA SER A 2 4.39 3.72 -14.44
C SER A 2 3.51 4.79 -15.10
N ARG A 3 2.19 4.56 -15.23
CA ARG A 3 1.28 5.48 -15.95
C ARG A 3 0.95 6.77 -15.21
N GLY A 4 0.92 6.75 -13.87
CA GLY A 4 0.72 7.97 -13.08
C GLY A 4 1.90 8.91 -13.16
N ALA A 5 3.11 8.36 -13.17
CA ALA A 5 4.33 9.14 -13.34
C ALA A 5 4.39 9.80 -14.72
N THR A 6 4.06 9.08 -15.80
CA THR A 6 4.06 9.66 -17.15
C THR A 6 3.03 10.78 -17.29
N LEU A 7 1.81 10.59 -16.79
CA LEU A 7 0.76 11.61 -16.81
C LEU A 7 1.20 12.87 -16.04
N ALA A 8 1.76 12.68 -14.83
CA ALA A 8 2.27 13.77 -14.01
C ALA A 8 3.40 14.54 -14.71
N SER A 9 4.38 13.84 -15.30
CA SER A 9 5.49 14.46 -16.03
C SER A 9 4.99 15.30 -17.21
N VAL A 10 4.06 14.76 -18.01
CA VAL A 10 3.46 15.49 -19.14
C VAL A 10 2.73 16.75 -18.64
N ALA A 11 1.93 16.64 -17.59
CA ALA A 11 1.20 17.77 -17.03
C ALA A 11 2.14 18.88 -16.52
N ILE A 12 3.22 18.51 -15.81
CA ILE A 12 4.25 19.46 -15.35
C ILE A 12 4.91 20.17 -16.55
N ILE A 13 5.32 19.42 -17.58
CA ILE A 13 5.97 19.99 -18.77
C ILE A 13 5.03 20.98 -19.48
N VAL A 14 3.76 20.62 -19.66
CA VAL A 14 2.76 21.50 -20.30
C VAL A 14 2.60 22.79 -19.49
N VAL A 15 2.45 22.69 -18.18
CA VAL A 15 2.31 23.88 -17.31
C VAL A 15 3.58 24.72 -17.34
N ALA A 16 4.76 24.11 -17.32
CA ALA A 16 6.04 24.81 -17.41
C ALA A 16 6.19 25.55 -18.75
N ALA A 17 5.81 24.92 -19.86
CA ALA A 17 5.83 25.52 -21.19
C ALA A 17 4.87 26.72 -21.30
N ILE A 18 3.65 26.62 -20.75
CA ILE A 18 2.68 27.74 -20.70
C ILE A 18 3.26 28.92 -19.92
N ARG A 19 3.94 28.66 -18.81
CA ARG A 19 4.48 29.69 -17.91
C ARG A 19 5.80 30.30 -18.40
N ALA A 20 6.56 29.55 -19.19
CA ALA A 20 7.78 30.00 -19.87
C ALA A 20 7.50 30.65 -21.23
N ARG A 21 6.25 30.66 -21.70
CA ARG A 21 5.85 31.24 -22.99
C ARG A 21 6.37 32.68 -23.10
N GLY A 22 7.18 32.92 -24.13
CA GLY A 22 7.80 34.23 -24.40
C GLY A 22 9.11 34.52 -23.67
N ARG A 23 9.56 33.65 -22.74
CA ARG A 23 10.87 33.78 -22.06
C ARG A 23 11.91 32.78 -22.55
N ILE A 24 11.47 31.59 -22.96
CA ILE A 24 12.33 30.51 -23.41
C ILE A 24 11.98 30.20 -24.88
N PRO A 25 12.95 30.17 -25.80
CA PRO A 25 12.69 29.85 -27.20
C PRO A 25 12.20 28.41 -27.35
N ARG A 26 11.31 28.17 -28.34
CA ARG A 26 10.70 26.85 -28.61
C ARG A 26 11.73 25.73 -28.77
N GLN A 27 12.92 26.05 -29.28
CA GLN A 27 14.02 25.11 -29.50
C GLN A 27 14.53 24.47 -28.21
N VAL A 28 14.57 25.21 -27.10
CA VAL A 28 15.02 24.67 -25.80
C VAL A 28 14.01 23.66 -25.27
N TRP A 29 12.71 23.90 -25.44
CA TRP A 29 11.66 22.92 -25.09
C TRP A 29 11.74 21.65 -25.93
N LEU A 30 12.04 21.79 -27.23
CA LEU A 30 12.26 20.65 -28.12
C LEU A 30 13.51 19.86 -27.72
N ALA A 31 14.60 20.54 -27.36
CA ALA A 31 15.84 19.91 -26.91
C ALA A 31 15.66 19.17 -25.58
N VAL A 32 14.98 19.77 -24.60
CA VAL A 32 14.65 19.11 -23.31
C VAL A 32 13.72 17.92 -23.53
N GLY A 33 12.70 18.06 -24.37
CA GLY A 33 11.80 16.95 -24.71
C GLY A 33 12.53 15.79 -25.41
N LEU A 34 13.44 16.10 -26.33
CA LEU A 34 14.27 15.10 -27.02
C LEU A 34 15.25 14.43 -26.05
N ALA A 35 15.92 15.19 -25.16
CA ALA A 35 16.82 14.65 -24.15
C ALA A 35 16.08 13.72 -23.16
N ALA A 36 14.87 14.09 -22.73
CA ALA A 36 14.04 13.24 -21.89
C ALA A 36 13.61 11.95 -22.60
N LEU A 37 13.25 12.03 -23.89
CA LEU A 37 12.92 10.86 -24.71
C LEU A 37 14.12 9.93 -24.84
N ILE A 38 15.30 10.47 -25.17
CA ILE A 38 16.55 9.71 -25.24
C ILE A 38 16.86 9.05 -23.89
N ALA A 39 16.72 9.78 -22.77
CA ALA A 39 16.95 9.23 -21.45
C ALA A 39 15.99 8.06 -21.12
N VAL A 40 14.71 8.16 -21.46
CA VAL A 40 13.75 7.06 -21.27
C VAL A 40 14.14 5.83 -22.10
N VAL A 41 14.57 6.03 -23.35
CA VAL A 41 14.98 4.95 -24.25
C VAL A 41 16.27 4.28 -23.77
N VAL A 42 17.26 5.07 -23.33
CA VAL A 42 18.59 4.58 -22.93
C VAL A 42 18.56 3.95 -21.54
N PHE A 43 17.87 4.57 -20.57
CA PHE A 43 17.93 4.15 -19.17
C PHE A 43 16.76 3.25 -18.74
N SER A 44 15.81 2.92 -19.63
CA SER A 44 14.73 1.99 -19.31
C SER A 44 14.47 0.90 -20.36
N PRO A 45 15.41 -0.04 -20.55
CA PRO A 45 15.21 -1.21 -21.39
C PRO A 45 13.97 -2.04 -21.00
N SER A 46 13.63 -2.05 -19.70
CA SER A 46 12.45 -2.73 -19.16
C SER A 46 11.13 -2.08 -19.55
N LEU A 47 11.08 -0.75 -19.76
CA LEU A 47 9.89 -0.07 -20.31
C LEU A 47 9.70 -0.40 -21.79
N ILE A 48 10.80 -0.51 -22.55
CA ILE A 48 10.79 -0.90 -23.96
C ILE A 48 10.31 -2.33 -24.12
N ALA A 49 10.86 -3.26 -23.33
CA ALA A 49 10.43 -4.67 -23.30
C ALA A 49 8.93 -4.79 -22.99
N LYS A 50 8.43 -4.08 -21.97
CA LYS A 50 6.99 -4.02 -21.64
C LYS A 50 6.12 -3.40 -22.73
N PHE A 51 6.65 -2.48 -23.53
CA PHE A 51 5.93 -1.86 -24.64
C PHE A 51 5.86 -2.77 -25.88
N LEU A 52 6.89 -3.61 -26.09
CA LEU A 52 6.95 -4.59 -27.16
C LEU A 52 6.17 -5.87 -26.84
N ASP A 53 6.12 -6.28 -25.56
CA ASP A 53 5.36 -7.43 -25.05
C ASP A 53 3.83 -7.20 -24.95
N ARG A 54 3.31 -6.17 -25.62
CA ARG A 54 1.91 -5.72 -25.54
C ARG A 54 0.87 -6.77 -25.99
N ASN A 55 1.33 -7.92 -26.50
CA ASN A 55 0.50 -9.02 -26.99
C ASN A 55 0.18 -10.09 -25.91
N GLN A 56 0.78 -10.00 -24.72
CA GLN A 56 0.27 -10.72 -23.55
C GLN A 56 -0.62 -9.78 -22.76
N SER A 57 -1.92 -10.09 -22.74
CA SER A 57 -2.94 -9.40 -21.96
C SER A 57 -2.59 -9.44 -20.46
N ASP A 58 -1.77 -8.50 -20.02
CA ASP A 58 -1.34 -8.34 -18.63
C ASP A 58 -2.60 -8.22 -17.74
N PRO A 59 -2.93 -9.25 -16.92
CA PRO A 59 -4.15 -9.29 -16.10
C PRO A 59 -4.28 -8.07 -15.18
N TYR A 60 -3.18 -7.38 -14.91
CA TYR A 60 -3.12 -6.18 -14.09
C TYR A 60 -3.76 -4.94 -14.76
N ASN A 61 -3.81 -4.88 -16.09
CA ASN A 61 -4.38 -3.74 -16.83
C ASN A 61 -5.90 -3.70 -16.80
N TYR A 62 -6.55 -4.86 -16.89
CA TYR A 62 -8.01 -4.98 -16.77
C TYR A 62 -8.49 -4.75 -15.33
N ALA A 63 -7.64 -5.02 -14.34
CA ALA A 63 -7.99 -4.83 -12.94
C ALA A 63 -8.33 -3.36 -12.60
N ARG A 64 -7.63 -2.36 -13.15
CA ARG A 64 -7.87 -0.94 -12.79
C ARG A 64 -9.21 -0.40 -13.28
N ILE A 65 -9.59 -0.72 -14.51
CA ILE A 65 -10.90 -0.31 -15.06
C ILE A 65 -12.02 -0.97 -14.26
N GLY A 66 -11.86 -2.26 -13.91
CA GLY A 66 -12.77 -2.94 -12.99
C GLY A 66 -12.88 -2.24 -11.64
N ILE A 67 -11.75 -1.88 -11.03
CA ILE A 67 -11.70 -1.16 -9.74
C ILE A 67 -12.42 0.19 -9.82
N TRP A 68 -12.24 0.95 -10.91
CA TRP A 68 -12.91 2.24 -11.07
C TRP A 68 -14.43 2.09 -11.25
N LYS A 69 -14.88 1.08 -12.00
CA LYS A 69 -16.32 0.76 -12.10
C LYS A 69 -16.89 0.41 -10.73
N SER A 70 -16.24 -0.50 -10.00
CA SER A 70 -16.62 -0.84 -8.62
C SER A 70 -16.63 0.38 -7.70
N SER A 71 -15.69 1.32 -7.87
CA SER A 71 -15.65 2.56 -7.09
C SER A 71 -16.84 3.46 -7.40
N LEU A 72 -17.23 3.56 -8.67
CA LEU A 72 -18.43 4.29 -9.09
C LEU A 72 -19.71 3.65 -8.54
N ASP A 73 -19.78 2.32 -8.48
CA ASP A 73 -20.92 1.61 -7.87
C ASP A 73 -21.05 1.93 -6.37
N VAL A 74 -19.92 2.03 -5.66
CA VAL A 74 -19.90 2.47 -4.25
C VAL A 74 -20.39 3.92 -4.11
N ILE A 75 -19.94 4.81 -5.00
CA ILE A 75 -20.38 6.22 -5.02
C ILE A 75 -21.89 6.29 -5.29
N ALA A 76 -22.39 5.51 -6.25
CA ALA A 76 -23.81 5.49 -6.62
C ALA A 76 -24.71 5.03 -5.47
N GLN A 77 -24.22 4.17 -4.57
CA GLN A 77 -24.99 3.73 -3.40
C GLN A 77 -25.09 4.78 -2.29
N ARG A 78 -24.08 5.63 -2.12
CA ARG A 78 -24.06 6.68 -1.08
C ARG A 78 -23.46 7.99 -1.59
N PRO A 79 -24.10 8.67 -2.56
CA PRO A 79 -23.51 9.83 -3.23
C PRO A 79 -23.34 11.05 -2.31
N MET A 80 -24.20 11.20 -1.29
CA MET A 80 -24.18 12.40 -0.43
C MET A 80 -23.16 12.32 0.71
N LEU A 81 -23.16 11.21 1.45
CA LEU A 81 -22.36 11.07 2.68
C LEU A 81 -21.18 10.09 2.52
N GLY A 82 -21.11 9.39 1.39
CA GLY A 82 -20.14 8.32 1.19
C GLY A 82 -20.36 7.14 2.14
N VAL A 83 -19.38 6.25 2.15
CA VAL A 83 -19.37 5.06 3.02
C VAL A 83 -18.66 5.28 4.36
N GLY A 84 -18.09 6.47 4.58
CA GLY A 84 -17.28 6.80 5.74
C GLY A 84 -15.78 6.74 5.46
N PHE A 85 -15.03 7.62 6.11
CA PHE A 85 -13.58 7.73 5.93
C PHE A 85 -12.86 6.42 6.25
N GLY A 86 -11.98 5.97 5.36
CA GLY A 86 -11.25 4.71 5.46
C GLY A 86 -12.11 3.45 5.34
N GLN A 87 -13.41 3.56 5.04
CA GLN A 87 -14.29 2.38 4.89
C GLN A 87 -14.26 1.78 3.48
N PHE A 88 -13.60 2.43 2.51
CA PHE A 88 -13.53 1.94 1.14
C PHE A 88 -13.01 0.50 1.07
N VAL A 89 -11.93 0.18 1.79
CA VAL A 89 -11.34 -1.18 1.85
C VAL A 89 -12.30 -2.25 2.36
N HIS A 90 -13.30 -1.89 3.15
CA HIS A 90 -14.28 -2.83 3.68
C HIS A 90 -15.44 -3.05 2.71
N VAL A 91 -15.89 -1.99 2.04
CA VAL A 91 -17.02 -2.02 1.12
C VAL A 91 -16.61 -2.55 -0.26
N SER A 92 -15.41 -2.20 -0.74
CA SER A 92 -14.86 -2.61 -2.04
C SER A 92 -14.77 -4.13 -2.20
N LYS A 93 -14.62 -4.86 -1.09
CA LYS A 93 -14.58 -6.34 -1.08
C LYS A 93 -15.81 -6.97 -1.71
N ARG A 94 -16.97 -6.32 -1.62
CA ARG A 94 -18.24 -6.78 -2.21
C ARG A 94 -18.26 -6.70 -3.74
N PHE A 95 -17.34 -5.94 -4.32
CA PHE A 95 -17.27 -5.68 -5.77
C PHE A 95 -15.98 -6.25 -6.37
N THR A 96 -15.41 -7.29 -5.76
CA THR A 96 -14.19 -7.96 -6.22
C THR A 96 -14.51 -8.85 -7.43
N PHE A 97 -13.82 -8.64 -8.54
CA PHE A 97 -13.91 -9.47 -9.74
C PHE A 97 -12.80 -10.54 -9.76
N PRO A 98 -13.03 -11.72 -10.36
CA PRO A 98 -12.03 -12.76 -10.43
C PRO A 98 -10.83 -12.32 -11.28
N VAL A 99 -9.60 -12.54 -10.78
CA VAL A 99 -8.37 -12.36 -11.56
C VAL A 99 -7.85 -13.74 -11.98
N GLU A 100 -7.78 -13.99 -13.29
CA GLU A 100 -7.32 -15.28 -13.82
C GLU A 100 -5.79 -15.45 -13.68
N GLY A 101 -5.35 -16.69 -13.41
CA GLY A 101 -3.93 -17.06 -13.33
C GLY A 101 -3.30 -17.04 -11.93
N GLN A 102 -4.08 -16.88 -10.86
CA GLN A 102 -3.57 -16.97 -9.48
C GLN A 102 -4.42 -17.92 -8.64
N VAL A 103 -3.77 -18.73 -7.77
CA VAL A 103 -4.38 -19.73 -6.86
C VAL A 103 -5.48 -19.12 -5.97
N ALA A 104 -5.41 -17.80 -5.77
CA ALA A 104 -6.31 -17.02 -4.93
C ALA A 104 -7.23 -16.11 -5.78
N ARG A 105 -7.95 -16.67 -6.76
CA ARG A 105 -8.78 -15.98 -7.79
C ARG A 105 -9.73 -14.90 -7.25
N TYR A 106 -10.19 -15.04 -6.00
CA TYR A 106 -11.12 -14.12 -5.29
C TYR A 106 -10.52 -13.45 -4.03
N LEU A 107 -9.27 -13.76 -3.69
CA LEU A 107 -8.62 -13.31 -2.44
C LEU A 107 -7.83 -12.01 -2.62
N LYS A 108 -7.63 -11.53 -3.86
CA LYS A 108 -7.01 -10.23 -4.12
C LYS A 108 -7.97 -9.10 -3.78
N ARG A 109 -7.95 -8.69 -2.51
CA ARG A 109 -8.78 -7.61 -1.98
C ARG A 109 -8.35 -6.27 -2.58
N ILE A 110 -9.29 -5.57 -3.21
CA ILE A 110 -9.10 -4.20 -3.69
C ILE A 110 -9.02 -3.29 -2.46
N GLY A 111 -7.82 -3.00 -1.98
CA GLY A 111 -7.61 -2.14 -0.81
C GLY A 111 -7.84 -0.65 -1.07
N ILE A 112 -7.67 -0.22 -2.33
CA ILE A 112 -7.65 1.18 -2.75
C ILE A 112 -8.28 1.34 -4.14
N ALA A 113 -8.84 2.52 -4.43
CA ALA A 113 -9.52 2.80 -5.70
C ALA A 113 -8.56 3.00 -6.89
N HIS A 114 -7.25 3.11 -6.65
CA HIS A 114 -6.26 3.53 -7.65
C HIS A 114 -6.67 4.83 -8.37
N SER A 115 -7.27 5.74 -7.62
CA SER A 115 -7.62 7.11 -7.96
C SER A 115 -8.03 7.78 -6.64
N GLU A 116 -7.25 8.73 -6.15
CA GLU A 116 -7.59 9.44 -4.89
C GLU A 116 -8.92 10.16 -5.01
N TYR A 117 -9.24 10.67 -6.20
CA TYR A 117 -10.49 11.37 -6.46
C TYR A 117 -11.68 10.44 -6.27
N LEU A 118 -11.67 9.26 -6.88
CA LEU A 118 -12.74 8.28 -6.71
C LEU A 118 -12.82 7.79 -5.26
N GLN A 119 -11.67 7.59 -4.60
CA GLN A 119 -11.64 7.14 -3.22
C GLN A 119 -12.27 8.16 -2.26
N HIS A 120 -11.88 9.44 -2.35
CA HIS A 120 -12.44 10.48 -1.50
C HIS A 120 -13.93 10.74 -1.78
N VAL A 121 -14.37 10.67 -3.04
CA VAL A 121 -15.82 10.77 -3.35
C VAL A 121 -16.57 9.58 -2.77
N ALA A 122 -16.03 8.36 -2.87
CA ALA A 122 -16.67 7.16 -2.32
C ALA A 122 -16.76 7.20 -0.78
N GLU A 123 -15.71 7.69 -0.11
CA GLU A 123 -15.64 7.71 1.36
C GLU A 123 -16.38 8.89 2.00
N LEU A 124 -16.22 10.10 1.45
CA LEU A 124 -16.75 11.35 2.03
C LEU A 124 -18.10 11.76 1.41
N GLY A 125 -18.42 11.24 0.23
CA GLY A 125 -19.53 11.73 -0.60
C GLY A 125 -19.14 12.92 -1.47
N ILE A 126 -19.96 13.18 -2.48
CA ILE A 126 -19.75 14.23 -3.50
C ILE A 126 -19.64 15.63 -2.86
N PRO A 127 -20.52 16.06 -1.95
CA PRO A 127 -20.47 17.42 -1.39
C PRO A 127 -19.16 17.69 -0.63
N ALA A 128 -18.76 16.77 0.25
CA ALA A 128 -17.54 16.91 1.03
C ALA A 128 -16.28 16.82 0.15
N ALA A 129 -16.27 15.93 -0.85
CA ALA A 129 -15.17 15.83 -1.80
C ALA A 129 -15.03 17.10 -2.66
N LEU A 130 -16.14 17.69 -3.12
CA LEU A 130 -16.11 18.96 -3.86
C LEU A 130 -15.58 20.12 -3.00
N LEU A 131 -15.96 20.19 -1.72
CA LEU A 131 -15.40 21.18 -0.80
C LEU A 131 -13.90 20.98 -0.59
N LEU A 132 -13.44 19.74 -0.41
CA LEU A 132 -12.03 19.41 -0.26
C LEU A 132 -11.21 19.81 -1.50
N PHE A 133 -11.64 19.37 -2.69
CA PHE A 133 -10.94 19.68 -3.94
C PHE A 133 -11.06 21.16 -4.31
N GLY A 134 -12.18 21.80 -3.98
CA GLY A 134 -12.38 23.24 -4.13
C GLY A 134 -11.41 24.04 -3.27
N LEU A 135 -11.22 23.67 -2.00
CA LEU A 135 -10.25 24.30 -1.11
C LEU A 135 -8.81 24.12 -1.63
N LEU A 136 -8.44 22.89 -2.02
CA LEU A 136 -7.11 22.62 -2.59
C LEU A 136 -6.86 23.42 -3.88
N GLY A 137 -7.84 23.42 -4.78
CA GLY A 137 -7.80 24.22 -6.01
C GLY A 137 -7.69 25.72 -5.74
N TYR A 138 -8.40 26.23 -4.73
CA TYR A 138 -8.33 27.63 -4.33
C TYR A 138 -6.95 28.02 -3.76
N LEU A 139 -6.33 27.16 -2.95
CA LEU A 139 -4.97 27.39 -2.44
C LEU A 139 -3.94 27.42 -3.58
N ILE A 140 -4.05 26.50 -4.54
CA ILE A 140 -3.20 26.49 -5.75
C ILE A 140 -3.43 27.75 -6.58
N TYR A 141 -4.69 28.20 -6.72
CA TYR A 141 -5.02 29.44 -7.41
C TYR A 141 -4.39 30.67 -6.74
N ILE A 142 -4.40 30.75 -5.40
CA ILE A 142 -3.71 31.84 -4.69
C ILE A 142 -2.20 31.78 -4.93
N ALA A 143 -1.59 30.60 -4.79
CA ALA A 143 -0.16 30.40 -5.09
C ALA A 143 0.17 30.81 -6.54
N TRP A 144 -0.71 30.47 -7.48
CA TRP A 144 -0.60 30.87 -8.88
C TRP A 144 -0.66 32.38 -9.07
N LYS A 145 -1.61 33.08 -8.44
CA LYS A 145 -1.73 34.53 -8.54
C LYS A 145 -0.52 35.23 -7.91
N ARG A 146 -0.07 34.78 -6.73
CA ARG A 146 1.11 35.31 -6.04
C ARG A 146 2.40 35.10 -6.82
N SER A 147 2.57 33.96 -7.50
CA SER A 147 3.75 33.68 -8.33
C SER A 147 4.00 34.73 -9.43
N ARG A 148 2.96 35.45 -9.87
CA ARG A 148 3.04 36.51 -10.89
C ARG A 148 3.43 37.87 -10.32
N MET A 149 3.26 38.06 -9.01
CA MET A 149 3.53 39.32 -8.30
C MET A 149 4.76 39.20 -7.37
N ALA A 150 5.26 37.98 -7.15
CA ALA A 150 6.41 37.72 -6.30
C ALA A 150 7.71 38.24 -6.94
N TRP A 151 8.59 38.73 -6.08
CA TRP A 151 9.96 39.11 -6.43
C TRP A 151 10.72 37.90 -6.99
N PRO A 152 11.72 38.10 -7.89
CA PRO A 152 12.43 37.00 -8.55
C PRO A 152 12.99 35.94 -7.60
N GLU A 153 13.48 36.37 -6.43
CA GLU A 153 14.07 35.53 -5.39
C GLU A 153 13.07 34.55 -4.76
N ASN A 154 11.82 34.96 -4.56
CA ASN A 154 10.78 34.14 -3.93
C ASN A 154 9.90 33.40 -4.93
N ARG A 155 10.12 33.65 -6.23
CA ARG A 155 9.34 33.04 -7.31
C ARG A 155 9.56 31.54 -7.40
N CYS A 156 10.76 31.05 -7.06
CA CYS A 156 11.11 29.63 -7.10
C CYS A 156 10.20 28.77 -6.21
N PHE A 157 9.87 29.23 -5.00
CA PHE A 157 8.99 28.50 -4.08
C PHE A 157 7.56 28.38 -4.61
N HIS A 158 7.05 29.45 -5.22
CA HIS A 158 5.71 29.45 -5.81
C HIS A 158 5.64 28.56 -7.06
N GLU A 159 6.66 28.61 -7.93
CA GLU A 159 6.74 27.75 -9.12
C GLU A 159 6.88 26.27 -8.70
N ALA A 160 7.70 25.97 -7.69
CA ALA A 160 7.84 24.62 -7.13
C ALA A 160 6.50 24.08 -6.58
N ALA A 161 5.78 24.88 -5.79
CA ALA A 161 4.46 24.49 -5.28
C ALA A 161 3.45 24.22 -6.40
N ILE A 162 3.43 25.04 -7.46
CA ILE A 162 2.55 24.83 -8.62
C ILE A 162 2.90 23.52 -9.32
N PHE A 163 4.18 23.26 -9.62
CA PHE A 163 4.59 22.03 -10.29
C PHE A 163 4.34 20.79 -9.44
N THR A 164 4.60 20.86 -8.14
CA THR A 164 4.27 19.79 -7.19
C THR A 164 2.78 19.51 -7.15
N ALA A 165 1.94 20.55 -7.06
CA ALA A 165 0.49 20.39 -7.05
C ALA A 165 -0.04 19.77 -8.35
N VAL A 166 0.46 20.21 -9.51
CA VAL A 166 0.12 19.65 -10.82
C VAL A 166 0.58 18.20 -10.93
N GLY A 167 1.81 17.90 -10.52
CA GLY A 167 2.37 16.56 -10.56
C GLY A 167 1.59 15.58 -9.70
N VAL A 168 1.39 15.91 -8.42
CA VAL A 168 0.67 15.06 -7.47
C VAL A 168 -0.79 14.93 -7.85
N GLY A 169 -1.47 16.03 -8.20
CA GLY A 169 -2.87 15.99 -8.61
C GLY A 169 -3.08 15.13 -9.86
N SER A 170 -2.19 15.27 -10.86
CA SER A 170 -2.27 14.45 -12.07
C SER A 170 -1.96 12.97 -11.80
N HIS A 171 -1.01 12.67 -10.92
CA HIS A 171 -0.73 11.30 -10.50
C HIS A 171 -1.92 10.70 -9.74
N ALA A 172 -2.54 11.48 -8.86
CA ALA A 172 -3.68 11.12 -8.03
C ALA A 172 -4.94 10.74 -8.84
N LEU A 173 -5.02 11.12 -10.13
CA LEU A 173 -6.09 10.70 -11.04
C LEU A 173 -6.09 9.19 -11.27
N VAL A 174 -4.90 8.59 -11.32
CA VAL A 174 -4.70 7.21 -11.79
C VAL A 174 -4.00 6.31 -10.78
N ASP A 175 -3.58 6.84 -9.63
CA ASP A 175 -3.07 6.06 -8.52
C ASP A 175 -3.37 6.78 -7.20
N ASN A 176 -3.32 6.02 -6.10
CA ASN A 176 -3.39 6.61 -4.78
C ASN A 176 -1.98 7.02 -4.32
N CYS A 177 -1.81 8.31 -4.02
CA CYS A 177 -0.54 8.90 -3.57
C CYS A 177 -0.46 8.97 -2.04
N TRP A 178 -1.60 8.91 -1.33
CA TRP A 178 -1.71 9.28 0.09
C TRP A 178 -0.91 8.40 1.04
N THR A 179 -0.62 7.16 0.64
CA THR A 179 0.13 6.18 1.45
C THR A 179 1.64 6.21 1.23
N ILE A 180 2.16 7.13 0.41
CA ILE A 180 3.58 7.18 0.01
C ILE A 180 4.23 8.48 0.53
N PRO A 181 5.52 8.47 0.96
CA PRO A 181 6.24 9.66 1.44
C PRO A 181 6.16 10.91 0.55
N VAL A 182 5.81 10.71 -0.73
CA VAL A 182 5.59 11.76 -1.73
C VAL A 182 4.53 12.77 -1.30
N THR A 183 3.44 12.38 -0.63
CA THR A 183 2.39 13.35 -0.23
C THR A 183 2.84 14.26 0.89
N ALA A 184 3.54 13.74 1.90
CA ALA A 184 4.09 14.55 2.97
C ALA A 184 5.11 15.57 2.44
N ALA A 185 6.05 15.12 1.59
CA ALA A 185 7.00 16.01 0.94
C ALA A 185 6.31 17.07 0.07
N SER A 186 5.24 16.68 -0.64
CA SER A 186 4.49 17.59 -1.50
C SER A 186 3.72 18.65 -0.72
N MET A 187 3.13 18.29 0.42
CA MET A 187 2.48 19.26 1.31
C MET A 187 3.49 20.28 1.85
N VAL A 188 4.71 19.85 2.20
CA VAL A 188 5.79 20.75 2.63
C VAL A 188 6.12 21.74 1.50
N VAL A 189 6.38 21.25 0.28
CA VAL A 189 6.69 22.12 -0.87
C VAL A 189 5.56 23.11 -1.17
N ILE A 190 4.30 22.67 -1.10
CA ILE A 190 3.13 23.56 -1.30
C ILE A 190 3.03 24.60 -0.18
N SER A 191 3.34 24.23 1.06
CA SER A 191 3.31 25.15 2.21
C SER A 191 4.37 26.26 2.12
N LEU A 192 5.51 25.99 1.49
CA LEU A 192 6.59 26.98 1.29
C LEU A 192 6.21 28.11 0.33
N ALA A 193 5.16 27.95 -0.48
CA ALA A 193 4.64 29.02 -1.33
C ALA A 193 3.80 30.06 -0.58
N ASP A 194 3.69 29.94 0.75
CA ASP A 194 2.95 30.85 1.64
C ASP A 194 1.61 31.29 1.02
N PRO A 195 0.66 30.37 0.79
CA PRO A 195 -0.59 30.70 0.11
C PRO A 195 -1.50 31.59 0.97
N LEU A 196 -1.24 31.74 2.26
CA LEU A 196 -2.11 32.48 3.18
C LEU A 196 -1.66 33.94 3.35
N PRO A 197 -2.58 34.91 3.52
CA PRO A 197 -2.24 36.31 3.79
C PRO A 197 -1.88 36.52 5.26
N LEU A 198 -1.02 35.67 5.81
CA LEU A 198 -0.60 35.79 7.19
C LEU A 198 0.51 36.85 7.28
N ARG A 199 0.32 37.85 8.13
CA ARG A 199 1.45 38.71 8.54
C ARG A 199 2.38 37.83 9.36
N LEU A 200 3.48 37.42 8.75
CA LEU A 200 4.58 36.75 9.45
C LEU A 200 5.05 37.70 10.56
N ARG A 201 4.65 37.42 11.80
CA ARG A 201 5.32 38.02 12.95
C ARG A 201 6.70 37.39 12.97
N ALA A 202 7.73 38.20 12.78
CA ALA A 202 9.11 37.80 12.98
C ALA A 202 9.32 37.51 14.47
N ALA A 203 8.85 36.35 14.93
CA ALA A 203 9.32 35.77 16.16
C ALA A 203 10.73 35.27 15.87
N GLN A 204 11.74 36.08 16.15
CA GLN A 204 13.14 35.62 16.18
C GLN A 204 13.31 34.66 17.36
N ARG A 205 12.71 33.47 17.27
CA ARG A 205 12.91 32.38 18.22
C ARG A 205 14.29 31.81 17.92
N ARG A 206 15.30 32.27 18.66
CA ARG A 206 16.64 31.68 18.62
C ARG A 206 16.60 30.36 19.38
N TRP A 207 16.90 29.26 18.71
CA TRP A 207 17.02 27.96 19.36
C TRP A 207 18.40 27.89 20.03
N PRO A 208 18.49 27.75 21.37
CA PRO A 208 19.79 27.50 21.99
C PRO A 208 20.33 26.17 21.46
N PRO A 209 21.66 26.02 21.31
CA PRO A 209 22.26 24.82 20.70
C PRO A 209 21.82 23.53 21.40
N ILE A 210 21.60 23.57 22.73
CA ILE A 210 21.11 22.42 23.48
C ILE A 210 19.69 21.98 23.07
N ALA A 211 18.79 22.93 22.80
CA ALA A 211 17.44 22.61 22.33
C ALA A 211 17.45 22.03 20.92
N LEU A 212 18.38 22.48 20.06
CA LEU A 212 18.59 21.90 18.74
C LEU A 212 19.09 20.46 18.85
N VAL A 213 20.05 20.19 19.74
CA VAL A 213 20.56 18.82 20.00
C VAL A 213 19.43 17.91 20.47
N PHE A 214 18.60 18.35 21.43
CA PHE A 214 17.44 17.57 21.87
C PHE A 214 16.41 17.35 20.75
N ALA A 215 16.11 18.36 19.94
CA ALA A 215 15.19 18.22 18.82
C ALA A 215 15.70 17.23 17.77
N VAL A 216 16.98 17.30 17.41
CA VAL A 216 17.62 16.37 16.46
C VAL A 216 17.67 14.96 17.04
N ALA A 217 18.03 14.80 18.32
CA ALA A 217 18.02 13.51 19.00
C ALA A 217 16.61 12.90 19.05
N LEU A 218 15.58 13.72 19.33
CA LEU A 218 14.19 13.28 19.33
C LEU A 218 13.73 12.86 17.94
N ILE A 219 14.04 13.63 16.89
CA ILE A 219 13.75 13.27 15.49
C ILE A 219 14.45 11.95 15.13
N GLY A 220 15.73 11.80 15.52
CA GLY A 220 16.50 10.58 15.31
C GLY A 220 15.88 9.38 16.02
N LEU A 221 15.47 9.53 17.28
CA LEU A 221 14.79 8.47 18.05
C LEU A 221 13.46 8.06 17.40
N ILE A 222 12.64 9.04 17.01
CA ILE A 222 11.39 8.80 16.29
C ILE A 222 11.67 8.06 14.98
N TYR A 223 12.67 8.47 14.21
CA TYR A 223 13.04 7.83 12.94
C TYR A 223 13.51 6.38 13.15
N VAL A 224 14.38 6.13 14.14
CA VAL A 224 14.84 4.78 14.46
C VAL A 224 13.67 3.87 14.82
N HIS A 225 12.75 4.35 15.67
CA HIS A 225 11.64 3.52 16.15
C HIS A 225 10.52 3.34 15.12
N SER A 226 10.24 4.36 14.30
CA SER A 226 9.15 4.30 13.30
C SER A 226 9.56 3.74 11.95
N VAL A 227 10.85 3.80 11.60
CA VAL A 227 11.34 3.40 10.27
C VAL A 227 12.33 2.24 10.36
N ILE A 228 13.41 2.40 11.14
CA ILE A 228 14.51 1.42 11.13
C ILE A 228 14.06 0.10 11.77
N VAL A 229 13.46 0.15 12.96
CA VAL A 229 13.03 -1.05 13.69
C VAL A 229 11.97 -1.84 12.90
N PRO A 230 10.86 -1.24 12.41
CA PRO A 230 9.91 -1.93 11.56
C PRO A 230 10.51 -2.43 10.25
N GLY A 231 11.37 -1.63 9.62
CA GLY A 231 12.05 -2.00 8.38
C GLY A 231 12.94 -3.24 8.54
N LEU A 232 13.68 -3.34 9.64
CA LEU A 232 14.48 -4.53 9.95
C LEU A 232 13.59 -5.76 10.20
N GLY A 233 12.49 -5.61 10.96
CA GLY A 233 11.54 -6.71 11.18
C GLY A 233 10.93 -7.23 9.86
N LEU A 234 10.50 -6.32 8.98
CA LEU A 234 9.98 -6.66 7.65
C LEU A 234 11.05 -7.33 6.77
N TYR A 235 12.28 -6.83 6.79
CA TYR A 235 13.39 -7.41 6.04
C TYR A 235 13.67 -8.87 6.44
N TYR A 236 13.76 -9.16 7.74
CA TYR A 236 13.97 -10.53 8.21
C TYR A 236 12.75 -11.41 7.93
N ASN A 237 11.53 -10.89 8.03
CA ASN A 237 10.33 -11.66 7.67
C ASN A 237 10.31 -12.01 6.17
N ASP A 238 10.69 -11.09 5.29
CA ASP A 238 10.80 -11.33 3.84
C ASP A 238 11.87 -12.38 3.51
N ARG A 239 13.05 -12.29 4.15
CA ARG A 239 14.09 -13.33 4.05
C ARG A 239 13.59 -14.70 4.53
N GLY A 240 12.77 -14.73 5.58
CA GLY A 240 12.11 -15.94 6.05
C GLY A 240 11.15 -16.51 5.00
N HIS A 241 10.36 -15.65 4.36
CA HIS A 241 9.44 -16.04 3.29
C HIS A 241 10.19 -16.60 2.07
N GLN A 242 11.27 -15.95 1.62
CA GLN A 242 12.10 -16.45 0.52
C GLN A 242 12.77 -17.80 0.85
N ALA A 243 13.14 -18.03 2.11
CA ALA A 243 13.67 -19.32 2.54
C ALA A 243 12.57 -20.41 2.57
N TYR A 244 11.35 -20.05 2.99
CA TYR A 244 10.18 -20.93 2.96
C TYR A 244 9.82 -21.35 1.53
N GLU A 245 9.81 -20.42 0.57
CA GLU A 245 9.57 -20.72 -0.86
C GLU A 245 10.63 -21.63 -1.48
N ARG A 246 11.86 -21.62 -0.95
CA ARG A 246 12.97 -22.50 -1.36
C ARG A 246 13.00 -23.83 -0.60
N ASP A 247 11.96 -24.11 0.18
CA ASP A 247 11.84 -25.31 1.00
C ASP A 247 12.85 -25.42 2.16
N ASP A 248 13.60 -24.36 2.44
CA ASP A 248 14.57 -24.28 3.53
C ASP A 248 13.88 -23.85 4.83
N LEU A 249 13.10 -24.78 5.40
CA LEU A 249 12.28 -24.55 6.58
C LEU A 249 13.11 -24.18 7.83
N GLY A 250 14.38 -24.64 7.89
CA GLY A 250 15.28 -24.33 9.01
C GLY A 250 15.69 -22.86 9.02
N ASN A 251 16.13 -22.33 7.88
CA ASN A 251 16.45 -20.90 7.79
C ASN A 251 15.19 -20.03 7.79
N ALA A 252 14.07 -20.49 7.23
CA ALA A 252 12.79 -19.80 7.31
C ALA A 252 12.38 -19.54 8.77
N ALA A 253 12.42 -20.57 9.63
CA ALA A 253 12.12 -20.44 11.05
C ALA A 253 13.07 -19.46 11.75
N ARG A 254 14.38 -19.53 11.48
CA ARG A 254 15.39 -18.63 12.06
C ARG A 254 15.15 -17.17 11.71
N TYR A 255 14.84 -16.88 10.45
CA TYR A 255 14.59 -15.51 9.99
C TYR A 255 13.27 -14.97 10.56
N HIS A 256 12.19 -15.75 10.57
CA HIS A 256 10.92 -15.33 11.19
C HIS A 256 11.04 -15.14 12.71
N LEU A 257 11.79 -15.99 13.42
CA LEU A 257 12.10 -15.79 14.84
C LEU A 257 12.91 -14.50 15.07
N THR A 258 13.83 -14.18 14.17
CA THR A 258 14.60 -12.93 14.24
C THR A 258 13.70 -11.71 14.04
N ALA A 259 12.76 -11.78 13.09
CA ALA A 259 11.74 -10.74 12.89
C ALA A 259 10.88 -10.54 14.15
N LEU A 260 10.47 -11.61 14.83
CA LEU A 260 9.70 -11.56 16.08
C LEU A 260 10.49 -11.02 17.28
N LYS A 261 11.82 -11.22 17.31
CA LYS A 261 12.68 -10.58 18.34
C LYS A 261 12.73 -9.05 18.17
N ILE A 262 12.61 -8.57 16.94
CA ILE A 262 12.64 -7.14 16.61
C ILE A 262 11.26 -6.51 16.86
N ILE A 263 10.19 -7.16 16.39
CA ILE A 263 8.81 -6.73 16.59
C ILE A 263 8.03 -7.85 17.28
N PRO A 264 7.98 -7.83 18.63
CA PRO A 264 7.20 -8.79 19.39
C PRO A 264 5.72 -8.74 19.00
N ASP A 265 5.09 -9.92 18.99
CA ASP A 265 3.65 -10.09 18.81
C ASP A 265 3.05 -9.53 17.51
N HIS A 266 3.88 -9.31 16.48
CA HIS A 266 3.38 -8.90 15.18
C HIS A 266 2.55 -10.04 14.54
N PRO A 267 1.24 -9.84 14.25
CA PRO A 267 0.31 -10.93 13.92
C PRO A 267 0.71 -11.69 12.66
N VAL A 268 1.20 -10.98 11.64
CA VAL A 268 1.66 -11.61 10.38
C VAL A 268 2.95 -12.41 10.59
N PHE A 269 3.85 -11.97 11.48
CA PHE A 269 5.11 -12.69 11.70
C PHE A 269 4.88 -13.97 12.50
N LEU A 270 3.97 -13.89 13.48
CA LEU A 270 3.49 -15.05 14.22
C LEU A 270 2.82 -16.06 13.29
N ASP A 271 1.93 -15.60 12.41
CA ASP A 271 1.22 -16.46 11.45
C ASP A 271 2.18 -17.13 10.45
N ASN A 272 3.11 -16.36 9.86
CA ASN A 272 4.14 -16.90 8.97
C ASN A 272 5.01 -17.96 9.65
N LEU A 273 5.44 -17.72 10.89
CA LEU A 273 6.21 -18.71 11.64
C LEU A 273 5.37 -19.96 11.97
N GLY A 274 4.09 -19.78 12.28
CA GLY A 274 3.14 -20.89 12.45
C GLY A 274 3.03 -21.76 11.19
N MET A 275 3.00 -21.13 10.01
CA MET A 275 3.01 -21.83 8.72
C MET A 275 4.30 -22.62 8.48
N VAL A 276 5.47 -22.09 8.85
CA VAL A 276 6.73 -22.85 8.78
C VAL A 276 6.67 -24.13 9.62
N TYR A 277 6.18 -24.03 10.86
CA TYR A 277 6.06 -25.19 11.76
C TYR A 277 4.98 -26.18 11.32
N LEU A 278 3.87 -25.70 10.74
CA LEU A 278 2.88 -26.56 10.11
C LEU A 278 3.51 -27.37 8.97
N GLU A 279 4.25 -26.71 8.08
CA GLU A 279 4.93 -27.37 6.96
C GLU A 279 5.96 -28.40 7.46
N GLN A 280 6.72 -28.07 8.51
CA GLN A 280 7.64 -29.02 9.15
C GLN A 280 6.89 -30.25 9.68
N PHE A 281 5.76 -30.07 10.35
CA PHE A 281 4.91 -31.17 10.83
C PHE A 281 4.36 -32.04 9.68
N LEU A 282 3.97 -31.43 8.56
CA LEU A 282 3.44 -32.18 7.42
C LEU A 282 4.50 -33.04 6.73
N LYS A 283 5.76 -32.59 6.71
CA LYS A 283 6.88 -33.38 6.17
C LYS A 283 7.39 -34.42 7.13
N ASN A 284 7.48 -34.07 8.40
CA ASN A 284 7.92 -34.95 9.47
C ASN A 284 7.00 -34.75 10.68
N PRO A 285 6.05 -35.68 10.96
CA PRO A 285 5.02 -35.54 11.99
C PRO A 285 5.52 -35.51 13.45
N GLU A 286 6.38 -34.54 13.79
CA GLU A 286 6.88 -34.34 15.14
C GLU A 286 5.87 -33.59 16.02
N PRO A 287 5.58 -34.07 17.25
CA PRO A 287 4.67 -33.41 18.17
C PRO A 287 5.07 -31.97 18.53
N THR A 288 6.38 -31.70 18.56
CA THR A 288 6.99 -30.39 18.84
C THR A 288 6.59 -29.35 17.80
N SER A 289 6.73 -29.68 16.51
CA SER A 289 6.36 -28.80 15.39
C SER A 289 4.87 -28.49 15.39
N LEU A 290 4.03 -29.49 15.67
CA LEU A 290 2.58 -29.30 15.80
C LEU A 290 2.24 -28.33 16.96
N GLN A 291 2.88 -28.51 18.12
CA GLN A 291 2.64 -27.65 19.29
C GLN A 291 3.11 -26.22 19.05
N LEU A 292 4.26 -26.03 18.41
CA LEU A 292 4.78 -24.72 18.04
C LEU A 292 3.85 -24.02 17.05
N ALA A 293 3.44 -24.69 15.96
CA ALA A 293 2.47 -24.16 15.00
C ALA A 293 1.18 -23.69 15.70
N ARG A 294 0.60 -24.55 16.56
CA ARG A 294 -0.60 -24.24 17.33
C ARG A 294 -0.41 -23.00 18.20
N SER A 295 0.73 -22.90 18.89
CA SER A 295 1.04 -21.79 19.79
C SER A 295 1.18 -20.46 19.03
N TYR A 296 1.82 -20.46 17.87
CA TYR A 296 2.04 -19.26 17.07
C TYR A 296 0.74 -18.80 16.39
N PHE A 297 -0.08 -19.70 15.86
CA PHE A 297 -1.41 -19.33 15.36
C PHE A 297 -2.30 -18.77 16.46
N ALA A 298 -2.31 -19.38 17.65
CA ALA A 298 -3.09 -18.86 18.77
C ALA A 298 -2.65 -17.43 19.15
N ARG A 299 -1.34 -17.16 19.21
CA ARG A 299 -0.80 -15.81 19.44
C ARG A 299 -1.16 -14.85 18.32
N ALA A 300 -1.11 -15.29 17.06
CA ALA A 300 -1.49 -14.46 15.91
C ALA A 300 -2.98 -14.06 15.96
N ILE A 301 -3.86 -14.98 16.37
CA ILE A 301 -5.29 -14.72 16.58
C ILE A 301 -5.50 -13.74 17.73
N GLN A 302 -4.76 -13.88 18.84
CA GLN A 302 -4.84 -12.94 19.97
C GLN A 302 -4.34 -11.55 19.58
N ALA A 303 -3.24 -11.45 18.82
CA ALA A 303 -2.68 -10.18 18.35
C ALA A 303 -3.56 -9.48 17.30
N SER A 304 -4.35 -10.23 16.51
CA SER A 304 -5.29 -9.67 15.54
C SER A 304 -6.62 -10.43 15.51
N PRO A 305 -7.51 -10.19 16.49
CA PRO A 305 -8.75 -10.96 16.63
C PRO A 305 -9.71 -10.84 15.45
N ARG A 306 -9.61 -9.74 14.67
CA ARG A 306 -10.46 -9.49 13.48
C ARG A 306 -9.87 -10.07 12.19
N SER A 307 -8.63 -10.57 12.21
CA SER A 307 -8.03 -11.20 11.04
C SER A 307 -8.58 -12.61 10.86
N LEU A 308 -8.89 -12.96 9.62
CA LEU A 308 -9.42 -14.27 9.26
C LEU A 308 -8.29 -15.28 8.98
N GLU A 309 -7.18 -14.84 8.39
CA GLU A 309 -6.10 -15.73 7.91
C GLU A 309 -5.55 -16.65 9.01
N PRO A 310 -5.17 -16.16 10.21
CA PRO A 310 -4.62 -17.04 11.24
C PRO A 310 -5.64 -18.06 11.78
N ARG A 311 -6.95 -17.74 11.68
CA ARG A 311 -8.02 -18.68 12.06
C ARG A 311 -8.15 -19.81 11.05
N LEU A 312 -8.05 -19.49 9.75
CA LEU A 312 -8.07 -20.49 8.68
C LEU A 312 -6.84 -21.42 8.78
N HIS A 313 -5.66 -20.86 9.05
CA HIS A 313 -4.46 -21.67 9.27
C HIS A 313 -4.57 -22.56 10.51
N MET A 314 -5.13 -22.05 11.61
CA MET A 314 -5.41 -22.84 12.82
C MET A 314 -6.39 -23.98 12.54
N GLU A 315 -7.46 -23.73 11.78
CA GLU A 315 -8.42 -24.75 11.37
C GLU A 315 -7.75 -25.83 10.50
N ALA A 316 -6.97 -25.42 9.50
CA ALA A 316 -6.21 -26.33 8.65
C ALA A 316 -5.23 -27.19 9.46
N LEU A 317 -4.53 -26.60 10.44
CA LEU A 317 -3.66 -27.32 11.37
C LEU A 317 -4.44 -28.39 12.14
N LEU A 318 -5.60 -28.04 12.72
CA LEU A 318 -6.41 -28.97 13.49
C LEU A 318 -6.87 -30.15 12.62
N VAL A 319 -7.44 -29.88 11.45
CA VAL A 319 -7.89 -30.93 10.50
C VAL A 319 -6.74 -31.86 10.12
N ARG A 320 -5.59 -31.30 9.74
CA ARG A 320 -4.41 -32.09 9.34
C ARG A 320 -3.80 -32.87 10.51
N SER A 321 -3.90 -32.34 11.73
CA SER A 321 -3.42 -33.03 12.94
C SER A 321 -4.23 -34.28 13.27
N PHE A 322 -5.53 -34.27 12.95
CA PHE A 322 -6.38 -35.46 13.08
C PHE A 322 -6.08 -36.48 11.99
N SER A 323 -5.90 -36.05 10.73
CA SER A 323 -5.61 -36.97 9.62
C SER A 323 -4.22 -37.58 9.66
N ALA A 324 -3.22 -36.88 10.21
CA ALA A 324 -1.85 -37.38 10.33
C ALA A 324 -1.66 -38.34 11.53
N ARG A 325 -2.63 -38.38 12.45
CA ARG A 325 -2.63 -39.24 13.65
C ARG A 325 -3.55 -40.46 13.51
N THR A 326 -3.85 -40.91 12.30
CA THR A 326 -4.57 -42.19 12.12
C THR A 326 -3.68 -43.37 12.51
N GLU A 327 -3.55 -43.63 13.81
CA GLU A 327 -3.93 -44.98 14.26
C GLU A 327 -5.42 -45.11 13.89
N PRO A 328 -5.82 -46.13 13.13
CA PRO A 328 -7.23 -46.32 12.82
C PRO A 328 -7.95 -46.44 14.16
N ASP A 329 -8.83 -45.49 14.44
CA ASP A 329 -9.73 -45.55 15.59
C ASP A 329 -10.74 -46.67 15.28
N ILE A 330 -10.28 -47.90 15.49
CA ILE A 330 -11.01 -49.14 15.24
C ILE A 330 -12.35 -49.11 15.98
N ASP A 331 -12.40 -48.41 17.11
CA ASP A 331 -13.62 -48.23 17.91
C ASP A 331 -14.61 -47.28 17.24
N LEU A 332 -14.16 -46.20 16.59
CA LEU A 332 -15.03 -45.34 15.80
C LEU A 332 -15.54 -46.06 14.53
N HIS A 333 -14.69 -46.84 13.87
CA HIS A 333 -15.10 -47.65 12.70
C HIS A 333 -16.08 -48.77 13.10
N LYS A 334 -15.86 -49.44 14.24
CA LYS A 334 -16.80 -50.39 14.84
C LYS A 334 -18.11 -49.72 15.22
N ALA A 335 -18.07 -48.56 15.88
CA ALA A 335 -19.28 -47.83 16.26
C ALA A 335 -20.10 -47.41 15.02
N ILE A 336 -19.44 -47.04 13.91
CA ILE A 336 -20.12 -46.75 12.64
C ILE A 336 -20.76 -48.03 12.07
N LEU A 337 -20.06 -49.16 12.05
CA LEU A 337 -20.60 -50.44 11.56
C LEU A 337 -21.75 -50.99 12.44
N GLU A 338 -21.64 -50.88 13.76
CA GLU A 338 -22.67 -51.30 14.72
C GLU A 338 -23.93 -50.41 14.62
N ASN A 339 -23.75 -49.11 14.39
CA ASN A 339 -24.87 -48.18 14.23
C ASN A 339 -25.56 -48.31 12.85
N ASP A 340 -24.82 -48.69 11.81
CA ASP A 340 -25.36 -48.87 10.45
C ASP A 340 -26.05 -50.26 10.27
N THR A 341 -25.67 -51.26 11.07
CA THR A 341 -26.31 -52.59 11.10
C THR A 341 -27.49 -52.68 12.08
N GLY A 342 -27.53 -51.85 13.12
CA GLY A 342 -28.62 -51.82 14.11
C GLY A 342 -29.95 -51.25 13.60
N ASN A 343 -29.98 -50.62 12.42
CA ASN A 343 -31.17 -49.92 11.89
C ASN A 343 -31.82 -50.61 10.68
N ARG A 344 -31.47 -51.88 10.40
CA ARG A 344 -32.04 -52.68 9.28
C ARG A 344 -32.91 -53.87 9.71
N SER A 345 -33.28 -53.98 10.98
CA SER A 345 -34.16 -55.05 11.48
C SER A 345 -35.30 -54.53 12.37
N ALA A 346 -36.14 -53.65 11.82
CA ALA A 346 -37.46 -53.34 12.36
C ALA A 346 -38.47 -53.15 11.22
#